data_AF-Q4VNJ2-F1
#
_entry.id   AF-Q4VNJ2-F1
#
_cell.length_a   1.000
_cell.length_b   1.000
_cell.length_c   1.000
_cell.angle_alpha   90.00
_cell.angle_beta   90.00
_cell.angle_gamma   90.00
#
_symmetry.space_group_name_H-M   'P 1'
#
loop_
_entity.id
_entity.type
_entity.pdbx_description
1 polymer ?
#
loop_
_entity_poly.entity_id
_entity_poly.type
_entity_poly.pdbx_seq_one_letter_code
_entity_poly.pdbx_strand_id
1 'polypeptide(L)'
;HPLLKIANDALVDLPAPSNISVWWNFGSLLGLCLITQILTGLFLAMHYTSDVATAFSSVAHICRDVNYGWLIRNVHANGASFFFICIYMHIGRGLYYGSYLYKETWNIGVVLLLLVMMTAFVG
;
A
#
# COMPACT_ATOMS: atom_id res chain seq x y z
N HIS A 1 0.13 26.08 -15.22
CA HIS A 1 1.22 25.92 -14.24
C HIS A 1 1.88 24.54 -14.44
N PRO A 2 3.21 24.42 -14.57
CA PRO A 2 3.87 23.15 -14.91
C PRO A 2 3.52 21.97 -13.98
N LEU A 3 3.49 22.18 -12.67
CA LEU A 3 3.10 21.13 -11.71
C LEU A 3 1.62 20.72 -11.85
N LEU A 4 0.73 21.69 -12.08
CA LEU A 4 -0.70 21.40 -12.24
C LEU A 4 -0.97 20.64 -13.54
N LYS A 5 -0.17 20.88 -14.58
CA LYS A 5 -0.31 20.18 -15.85
C LYS A 5 -0.09 18.66 -15.69
N ILE A 6 0.95 18.25 -14.97
CA ILE A 6 1.24 16.83 -14.71
C ILE A 6 0.07 16.17 -13.96
N ALA A 7 -0.43 16.83 -12.91
CA ALA A 7 -1.57 16.31 -12.15
C ALA A 7 -2.85 16.24 -13.00
N ASN A 8 -3.10 17.27 -13.83
CA ASN A 8 -4.26 17.32 -14.72
C ASN A 8 -4.26 16.15 -15.71
N ASP A 9 -3.14 15.98 -16.42
CA ASP A 9 -2.99 14.96 -17.46
C ASP A 9 -3.05 13.52 -16.89
N ALA A 10 -2.68 13.33 -15.61
CA ALA A 10 -2.66 12.02 -14.96
C ALA A 10 -3.92 11.67 -14.17
N LEU A 11 -4.68 12.66 -13.65
CA LEU A 11 -5.77 12.43 -12.70
C LEU A 11 -7.10 13.08 -13.07
N VAL A 12 -7.11 14.19 -13.81
CA VAL A 12 -8.33 14.96 -14.09
C VAL A 12 -8.82 14.72 -15.52
N ASP A 13 -8.00 15.07 -16.50
CA ASP A 13 -8.34 14.98 -17.92
C ASP A 13 -7.72 13.72 -18.58
N LEU A 14 -7.40 12.70 -17.78
CA LEU A 14 -6.91 11.43 -18.28
C LEU A 14 -8.01 10.72 -19.10
N PRO A 15 -7.78 10.40 -20.39
CA PRO A 15 -8.74 9.63 -21.17
C PRO A 15 -8.79 8.18 -20.69
N ALA A 16 -9.90 7.81 -20.04
CA ALA A 16 -10.15 6.43 -19.58
C ALA A 16 -11.21 5.74 -20.45
N PRO A 17 -11.08 4.42 -20.73
CA PRO A 17 -12.15 3.67 -21.39
C PRO A 17 -13.43 3.68 -20.55
N SER A 18 -14.58 3.88 -21.19
CA SER A 18 -15.88 4.01 -20.51
C SER A 18 -16.41 2.71 -19.89
N ASN A 19 -15.83 1.56 -20.24
CA ASN A 19 -16.29 0.23 -19.86
C ASN A 19 -15.33 -0.52 -18.92
N ILE A 20 -14.43 0.19 -18.22
CA ILE A 20 -13.64 -0.42 -17.14
C ILE A 20 -14.55 -0.86 -15.99
N SER A 21 -14.33 -2.07 -15.50
CA SER A 21 -15.11 -2.66 -14.40
C SER A 21 -14.48 -2.36 -13.03
N VAL A 22 -15.14 -2.79 -11.95
CA VAL A 22 -14.65 -2.64 -10.57
C VAL A 22 -13.22 -3.15 -10.36
N TRP A 23 -12.77 -4.11 -11.16
CA TRP A 23 -11.43 -4.67 -11.11
C TRP A 23 -10.33 -3.63 -11.38
N TRP A 24 -10.63 -2.51 -12.04
CA TRP A 24 -9.68 -1.42 -12.24
C TRP A 24 -9.44 -0.57 -11.00
N ASN A 25 -10.30 -0.65 -9.98
CA ASN A 25 -10.15 0.11 -8.73
C ASN A 25 -8.98 -0.37 -7.88
N PHE A 26 -8.52 -1.61 -8.06
CA PHE A 26 -7.42 -2.14 -7.25
C PHE A 26 -6.09 -1.40 -7.48
N GLY A 27 -5.92 -0.66 -8.58
CA GLY A 27 -4.76 0.21 -8.77
C GLY A 27 -4.73 1.39 -7.79
N SER A 28 -5.84 2.12 -7.67
CA SER A 28 -5.93 3.25 -6.74
C SER A 28 -5.97 2.79 -5.28
N LEU A 29 -6.62 1.65 -4.99
CA LEU A 29 -6.61 1.06 -3.65
C LEU A 29 -5.20 0.68 -3.19
N LEU A 30 -4.34 0.18 -4.07
CA LEU A 30 -2.92 -0.07 -3.73
C LEU A 30 -2.18 1.22 -3.38
N GLY A 31 -2.44 2.31 -4.11
CA GLY A 31 -1.92 3.64 -3.77
C GLY A 31 -2.40 4.12 -2.40
N LEU A 32 -3.69 3.95 -2.09
CA LEU A 32 -4.25 4.24 -0.78
C LEU A 32 -3.59 3.40 0.33
N CYS A 33 -3.45 2.08 0.11
CA CYS A 33 -2.78 1.19 1.05
C CYS A 33 -1.36 1.66 1.34
N LEU A 34 -0.59 2.03 0.31
CA LEU A 34 0.78 2.52 0.48
C LEU A 34 0.83 3.78 1.36
N ILE A 35 -0.02 4.77 1.08
CA ILE A 35 -0.08 6.01 1.88
C ILE A 35 -0.46 5.69 3.33
N THR A 36 -1.49 4.85 3.54
CA THR A 36 -1.92 4.45 4.88
C THR A 36 -0.81 3.71 5.64
N GLN A 37 -0.09 2.78 5.00
CA GLN A 37 1.01 2.05 5.64
C GLN A 37 2.17 2.97 5.98
N ILE A 38 2.54 3.91 5.12
CA ILE A 38 3.60 4.89 5.40
C ILE A 38 3.22 5.77 6.59
N LEU A 39 2.01 6.32 6.59
CA LEU A 39 1.56 7.20 7.67
C LEU A 39 1.51 6.44 9.00
N THR A 40 0.79 5.33 9.05
CA THR A 40 0.66 4.54 10.29
C THR A 40 2.00 3.98 10.76
N GLY A 41 2.85 3.51 9.83
CA GLY A 41 4.19 3.00 10.14
C GLY A 41 5.10 4.09 10.71
N LEU A 42 5.05 5.31 10.18
CA LEU A 42 5.80 6.44 10.71
C LEU A 42 5.38 6.77 12.16
N PHE A 43 4.07 6.81 12.45
CA PHE A 43 3.59 7.03 13.82
C PHE A 43 3.98 5.90 14.77
N LEU A 44 3.97 4.64 14.33
CA LEU A 44 4.44 3.52 15.14
C LEU A 44 5.95 3.61 15.41
N ALA A 45 6.73 3.97 14.40
CA ALA A 45 8.19 4.09 14.51
C ALA A 45 8.62 5.16 15.53
N MET A 46 7.83 6.22 15.73
CA MET A 46 8.10 7.25 16.75
C MET A 46 8.05 6.71 18.19
N HIS A 47 7.45 5.54 18.41
CA HIS A 47 7.26 4.94 19.74
C HIS A 47 7.86 3.53 19.87
N TYR A 48 8.40 2.98 18.79
CA TYR A 48 8.99 1.65 18.74
C TYR A 48 10.49 1.68 19.07
N THR A 49 10.98 0.65 19.77
CA THR A 49 12.42 0.42 19.99
C THR A 49 12.86 -0.89 19.32
N SER A 50 13.92 -0.85 18.52
CA SER A 50 14.42 -2.01 17.75
C SER A 50 15.35 -2.94 18.53
N ASP A 51 15.65 -2.62 19.79
CA ASP A 51 16.46 -3.47 20.66
C ASP A 51 15.67 -4.72 21.10
N VAL A 52 16.29 -5.89 20.98
CA VAL A 52 15.63 -7.20 21.23
C VAL A 52 15.04 -7.29 22.63
N ALA A 53 15.67 -6.67 23.64
CA ALA A 53 15.16 -6.72 25.02
C ALA A 53 13.91 -5.85 25.24
N THR A 54 13.70 -4.83 24.39
CA THR A 54 12.62 -3.83 24.57
C THR A 54 11.58 -3.82 23.45
N ALA A 55 11.84 -4.47 22.31
CA ALA A 55 10.96 -4.45 21.14
C ALA A 55 9.52 -4.85 21.45
N PHE A 56 9.32 -5.98 22.14
CA PHE A 56 7.98 -6.43 22.51
C PHE A 56 7.29 -5.45 23.49
N SER A 57 8.01 -4.97 24.51
CA SER A 57 7.47 -4.02 25.47
C SER A 57 7.11 -2.67 24.85
N SER A 58 7.86 -2.20 23.84
CA SER A 58 7.54 -0.96 23.12
C SER A 58 6.23 -1.07 22.34
N VAL A 59 5.96 -2.23 21.71
CA VAL A 59 4.66 -2.48 21.04
C VAL A 59 3.51 -2.55 22.06
N ALA A 60 3.76 -3.14 23.22
CA ALA A 60 2.79 -3.14 24.32
C ALA A 60 2.49 -1.72 24.83
N HIS A 61 3.52 -0.89 24.98
CA HIS A 61 3.42 0.52 25.34
C HIS A 61 2.62 1.32 24.28
N ILE A 62 2.90 1.12 22.98
CA ILE A 62 2.11 1.72 21.89
C ILE A 62 0.63 1.39 22.05
N CYS A 63 0.29 0.13 22.29
CA CYS A 63 -1.11 -0.28 22.38
C CYS A 63 -1.83 0.20 23.64
N ARG A 64 -1.12 0.38 24.77
CA ARG A 64 -1.75 0.66 26.07
C ARG A 64 -1.64 2.12 26.52
N ASP A 65 -0.54 2.77 26.18
CA ASP A 65 -0.15 4.04 26.80
C ASP A 65 -0.07 5.20 25.80
N VAL A 66 0.07 4.91 24.49
CA VAL A 66 0.02 5.94 23.44
C VAL A 66 -1.43 6.22 23.04
N ASN A 67 -1.81 7.50 22.99
CA ASN A 67 -3.14 7.93 22.55
C ASN A 67 -3.49 7.36 21.17
N TYR A 68 -4.58 6.60 21.08
CA TYR A 68 -5.01 5.87 19.88
C TYR A 68 -3.95 4.91 19.29
N GLY A 69 -2.88 4.58 20.01
CA GLY A 69 -1.82 3.71 19.51
C GLY A 69 -2.32 2.30 19.19
N TRP A 70 -3.29 1.78 19.96
CA TRP A 70 -3.97 0.52 19.64
C TRP A 70 -4.66 0.57 18.26
N LEU A 71 -5.30 1.70 17.91
CA LEU A 71 -6.00 1.85 16.64
C LEU A 71 -4.99 1.92 15.50
N ILE A 72 -3.97 2.76 15.63
CA ILE A 72 -2.91 2.92 14.62
C ILE A 72 -2.21 1.57 14.37
N ARG A 73 -1.87 0.83 15.43
CA ARG A 73 -1.24 -0.49 15.32
C ARG A 73 -2.15 -1.48 14.61
N ASN A 74 -3.44 -1.49 14.92
CA ASN A 74 -4.39 -2.39 14.26
C ASN A 74 -4.62 -2.02 12.79
N VAL A 75 -4.68 -0.73 12.45
CA VAL A 75 -4.77 -0.26 11.06
C VAL A 75 -3.51 -0.67 10.28
N HIS A 76 -2.31 -0.50 10.84
CA HIS A 76 -1.06 -0.90 10.17
C HIS A 76 -0.98 -2.41 9.93
N ALA A 77 -1.33 -3.21 10.95
CA ALA A 77 -1.26 -4.67 10.87
C ALA A 77 -2.31 -5.25 9.90
N ASN A 78 -3.57 -4.83 10.01
CA ASN A 78 -4.62 -5.31 9.09
C ASN A 78 -4.50 -4.68 7.69
N GLY A 79 -3.98 -3.45 7.62
CA GLY A 79 -3.68 -2.75 6.38
C GLY A 79 -2.65 -3.50 5.52
N ALA A 80 -1.67 -4.15 6.14
CA ALA A 80 -0.73 -5.02 5.43
C ALA A 80 -1.46 -6.20 4.74
N SER A 81 -2.37 -6.89 5.45
CA SER A 81 -3.18 -7.97 4.85
C SER A 81 -4.09 -7.45 3.73
N PHE A 82 -4.71 -6.29 3.92
CA PHE A 82 -5.55 -5.67 2.88
C PHE A 82 -4.72 -5.28 1.65
N PHE A 83 -3.49 -4.82 1.83
CA PHE A 83 -2.55 -4.56 0.74
C PHE A 83 -2.35 -5.82 -0.13
N PHE A 84 -2.11 -6.98 0.48
CA PHE A 84 -1.97 -8.24 -0.26
C PHE A 84 -3.27 -8.70 -0.93
N ILE A 85 -4.43 -8.48 -0.31
CA ILE A 85 -5.71 -8.75 -0.98
C ILE A 85 -5.82 -7.88 -2.25
N CYS A 86 -5.52 -6.59 -2.13
CA CYS A 86 -5.54 -5.69 -3.29
C CYS A 86 -4.53 -6.09 -4.36
N ILE A 87 -3.31 -6.50 -3.99
CA ILE A 87 -2.26 -6.83 -4.96
C ILE A 87 -2.60 -8.11 -5.73
N TYR A 88 -3.13 -9.13 -5.04
CA TYR A 88 -3.54 -10.37 -5.70
C TYR A 88 -4.73 -10.15 -6.63
N MET A 89 -5.72 -9.34 -6.23
CA MET A 89 -6.85 -8.97 -7.10
C MET A 89 -6.38 -8.13 -8.30
N HIS A 90 -5.43 -7.23 -8.10
CA HIS A 90 -4.83 -6.42 -9.18
C HIS A 90 -4.09 -7.28 -10.20
N ILE A 91 -3.30 -8.25 -9.74
CA ILE A 91 -2.57 -9.21 -10.57
C ILE A 91 -3.55 -10.13 -11.30
N GLY A 92 -4.54 -10.68 -10.59
CA GLY A 92 -5.58 -11.55 -11.17
C GLY A 92 -6.35 -10.86 -12.30
N ARG A 93 -6.75 -9.60 -12.10
CA ARG A 93 -7.30 -8.76 -13.17
C ARG A 93 -6.35 -8.68 -14.36
N GLY A 94 -5.06 -8.43 -14.12
CA GLY A 94 -4.06 -8.29 -15.18
C GLY A 94 -3.85 -9.56 -16.00
N LEU A 95 -3.95 -10.73 -15.36
CA LEU A 95 -3.93 -12.03 -16.04
C LEU A 95 -5.21 -12.25 -16.86
N TYR A 96 -6.38 -12.03 -16.25
CA TYR A 96 -7.68 -12.30 -16.89
C TYR A 96 -7.94 -11.43 -18.13
N TYR A 97 -7.60 -10.14 -18.06
CA TYR A 97 -7.81 -9.19 -19.18
C TYR A 97 -6.59 -9.02 -20.09
N GLY A 98 -5.55 -9.85 -19.94
CA GLY A 98 -4.35 -9.76 -20.79
C GLY A 98 -3.51 -8.49 -20.60
N SER A 99 -3.64 -7.79 -19.48
CA SER A 99 -2.90 -6.54 -19.22
C SER A 99 -1.38 -6.75 -19.10
N TYR A 100 -0.92 -7.99 -18.89
CA TYR A 100 0.50 -8.34 -18.93
C TYR A 100 1.16 -8.10 -20.29
N LEU A 101 0.37 -7.90 -21.36
CA LEU A 101 0.89 -7.50 -22.68
C LEU A 101 1.56 -6.12 -22.65
N TYR A 102 1.21 -5.25 -21.69
CA TYR A 102 1.95 -4.02 -21.39
C TYR A 102 3.22 -4.35 -20.60
N LYS A 103 4.23 -4.88 -21.30
CA LYS A 103 5.42 -5.52 -20.69
C LYS A 103 6.14 -4.66 -19.66
N GLU A 104 6.39 -3.39 -19.96
CA GLU A 104 7.09 -2.50 -19.01
C GLU A 104 6.28 -2.29 -17.73
N THR A 105 4.99 -1.97 -17.85
CA THR A 105 4.07 -1.82 -16.71
C THR A 105 3.97 -3.11 -15.90
N TRP A 106 3.91 -4.26 -16.58
CA TRP A 106 3.84 -5.56 -15.93
C TRP A 106 5.12 -5.90 -15.16
N ASN A 107 6.29 -5.69 -15.77
CA ASN A 107 7.59 -5.95 -15.15
C ASN A 107 7.81 -5.06 -13.92
N ILE A 108 7.44 -3.77 -14.01
CA ILE A 108 7.45 -2.87 -12.84
C ILE A 108 6.50 -3.41 -11.76
N GLY A 109 5.32 -3.89 -12.14
CA GLY A 109 4.36 -4.52 -11.22
C GLY A 109 4.94 -5.74 -10.49
N VAL A 110 5.72 -6.59 -11.17
CA VAL A 110 6.41 -7.73 -10.55
C VAL A 110 7.46 -7.25 -9.55
N VAL A 111 8.25 -6.23 -9.89
CA VAL A 111 9.23 -5.64 -8.96
C VAL A 111 8.52 -5.07 -7.73
N LEU A 112 7.42 -4.33 -7.91
CA LEU A 112 6.63 -3.79 -6.81
C LEU A 112 6.07 -4.89 -5.91
N LEU A 113 5.58 -6.00 -6.46
CA LEU A 113 5.15 -7.16 -5.68
C LEU A 113 6.29 -7.69 -4.79
N LEU A 114 7.47 -7.91 -5.36
CA LEU A 114 8.63 -8.42 -4.62
C LEU A 114 9.06 -7.46 -3.50
N LEU A 115 9.03 -6.16 -3.75
CA LEU A 115 9.34 -5.14 -2.74
C LEU A 115 8.31 -5.12 -1.61
N VAL A 116 7.02 -5.25 -1.92
CA VAL A 116 5.96 -5.34 -0.90
C VAL A 116 6.09 -6.63 -0.09
N MET A 117 6.42 -7.75 -0.72
CA MET A 117 6.70 -9.02 -0.04
C MET A 117 7.88 -8.90 0.93
N MET A 118 8.99 -8.34 0.49
CA MET A 118 10.16 -8.11 1.34
C MET A 118 9.82 -7.19 2.51
N THR A 119 9.11 -6.10 2.26
CA THR A 119 8.71 -5.11 3.28
C THR A 119 7.82 -5.74 4.34
N ALA A 120 6.83 -6.53 3.94
CA ALA A 120 5.91 -7.18 4.87
C ALA A 120 6.55 -8.36 5.63
N PHE A 121 7.62 -8.96 5.09
CA PHE A 121 8.36 -10.02 5.78
C PHE A 121 9.22 -9.47 6.93
N VAL A 122 9.79 -8.27 6.77
CA VAL A 122 10.66 -7.65 7.78
C VAL A 122 9.94 -6.75 8.78
N GLY A 123 8.67 -6.40 8.51
CA GLY A 123 7.82 -5.58 9.39
C GLY A 123 7.10 -6.40 10.44
#